data_AF-A0A498MI36-F1
#
_entry.id   AF-A0A498MI36-F1
#
_cell.length_a   1.000
_cell.length_b   1.000
_cell.length_c   1.000
_cell.angle_alpha   90.00
_cell.angle_beta   90.00
_cell.angle_gamma   90.00
#
_symmetry.space_group_name_H-M   'P 1'
#
loop_
_entity.id
_entity.type
_entity.pdbx_description
1 polymer ?
#
loop_
_entity_poly.entity_id
_entity_poly.type
_entity_poly.pdbx_seq_one_letter_code
_entity_poly.pdbx_strand_id
1 'polypeptide(L)'
;MTDALQRLRCAKLGRKFSGITSDERLNMESFTQELTDFLNCPYKPNKTQQELNRFNLAYVNDSDVGLKTDLITINPSQIQREFKNLQKNPDPLVERVSVYGNASLAMPAFAYTFCTALSVSVLKVLHPVRPQQPVVFFSPTYLRTLDRFWKGRGLKEVRLSSGFILISTALELCENVHVYGFWPFSNDLQDNPVPYHYYDQLSPHHYMHAMPKEFVRLLQLHSKGALTLHLQPCSSDNF
;
A
#
# COMPACT_ATOMS: atom_id res chain seq x y z
N MET A 1 20.75 -0.56 35.41
CA MET A 1 21.17 -1.80 34.71
C MET A 1 20.01 -2.55 34.06
N THR A 2 18.79 -2.49 34.60
CA THR A 2 17.58 -3.15 34.06
C THR A 2 17.13 -2.65 32.68
N ASP A 3 17.23 -1.35 32.39
CA ASP A 3 16.80 -0.74 31.11
C ASP A 3 17.62 -1.22 29.89
N ALA A 4 18.95 -1.38 30.03
CA ALA A 4 19.80 -1.86 28.95
C ALA A 4 19.57 -3.36 28.64
N LEU A 5 19.40 -4.17 29.68
CA LEU A 5 19.12 -5.60 29.54
C LEU A 5 17.71 -5.83 28.94
N GLN A 6 16.74 -5.02 29.35
CA GLN A 6 15.38 -5.05 28.80
C GLN A 6 15.36 -4.67 27.32
N ARG A 7 16.09 -3.63 26.91
CA ARG A 7 16.26 -3.26 25.49
C ARG A 7 16.92 -4.35 24.66
N LEU A 8 17.97 -4.98 25.20
CA LEU A 8 18.64 -6.09 24.51
C LEU A 8 17.68 -7.27 24.31
N ARG A 9 16.82 -7.54 25.30
CA ARG A 9 15.77 -8.57 25.24
C ARG A 9 14.70 -8.22 24.21
N CYS A 10 14.21 -6.98 24.17
CA CYS A 10 13.24 -6.52 23.16
C CYS A 10 13.80 -6.61 21.74
N ALA A 11 15.05 -6.20 21.52
CA ALA A 11 15.71 -6.33 20.23
C ALA A 11 15.89 -7.80 19.80
N LYS A 12 16.17 -8.70 20.76
CA LYS A 12 16.26 -10.14 20.51
C LYS A 12 14.89 -10.75 20.18
N LEU A 13 13.83 -10.34 20.87
CA LEU A 13 12.45 -10.77 20.59
C LEU A 13 11.99 -10.29 19.22
N GLY A 14 12.22 -9.02 18.86
CA GLY A 14 11.89 -8.49 17.53
C GLY A 14 12.56 -9.27 16.39
N ARG A 15 13.87 -9.59 16.54
CA ARG A 15 14.58 -10.46 15.58
C ARG A 15 14.02 -11.89 15.52
N LYS A 16 13.54 -12.41 16.66
CA LYS A 16 12.97 -13.75 16.75
C LYS A 16 11.62 -13.82 16.06
N PHE A 17 10.73 -12.85 16.30
CA PHE A 17 9.45 -12.73 15.59
C PHE A 17 9.62 -12.46 14.10
N SER A 18 10.62 -11.69 13.69
CA SER A 18 10.93 -11.49 12.26
C SER A 18 11.44 -12.74 11.55
N GLY A 19 11.89 -13.76 12.30
CA GLY A 19 12.41 -15.02 11.78
C GLY A 19 11.41 -16.18 11.79
N ILE A 20 10.18 -15.98 12.28
CA ILE A 20 9.16 -17.04 12.32
C ILE A 20 8.66 -17.32 10.91
N THR A 21 8.88 -18.55 10.44
CA THR A 21 8.40 -19.03 9.14
C THR A 21 7.34 -20.12 9.32
N SER A 22 6.59 -20.42 8.26
CA SER A 22 5.38 -21.27 8.31
C SER A 22 5.60 -22.74 8.67
N ASP A 23 6.84 -23.22 8.78
CA ASP A 23 7.19 -24.64 9.00
C ASP A 23 7.55 -24.98 10.45
N GLU A 24 7.77 -23.99 11.33
CA GLU A 24 8.04 -24.28 12.74
C GLU A 24 6.72 -24.58 13.46
N ARG A 25 6.58 -25.78 14.05
CA ARG A 25 5.46 -26.10 14.96
C ARG A 25 5.51 -25.15 16.16
N LEU A 26 4.76 -24.06 16.09
CA LEU A 26 4.69 -23.04 17.14
C LEU A 26 3.98 -23.63 18.36
N ASN A 27 4.69 -23.68 19.49
CA ASN A 27 4.06 -23.94 20.79
C ASN A 27 3.26 -22.70 21.19
N MET A 28 1.94 -22.84 21.20
CA MET A 28 1.00 -21.73 21.41
C MET A 28 1.14 -21.06 22.79
N GLU A 29 1.52 -21.80 23.84
CA GLU A 29 1.70 -21.23 25.18
C GLU A 29 2.98 -20.38 25.25
N SER A 30 4.09 -20.90 24.72
CA SER A 30 5.36 -20.18 24.63
C SER A 30 5.26 -18.95 23.73
N PHE A 31 4.53 -19.06 22.63
CA PHE A 31 4.31 -17.95 21.70
C PHE A 31 3.48 -16.82 22.33
N THR A 32 2.43 -17.18 23.07
CA THR A 32 1.57 -16.21 23.75
C THR A 32 2.37 -15.44 24.81
N GLN A 33 3.22 -16.11 25.59
CA GLN A 33 4.07 -15.46 26.57
C GLN A 33 5.11 -14.53 25.94
N GLU A 34 5.77 -14.96 24.86
CA GLU A 34 6.76 -14.13 24.13
C GLU A 34 6.11 -12.89 23.50
N LEU A 35 4.86 -13.02 23.04
CA LEU A 35 4.08 -11.91 22.49
C LEU A 35 3.69 -10.93 23.59
N THR A 36 3.20 -11.41 24.74
CA THR A 36 2.90 -10.56 25.91
C THR A 36 4.14 -9.82 26.40
N ASP A 37 5.30 -10.48 26.45
CA ASP A 37 6.56 -9.85 26.84
C ASP A 37 7.02 -8.77 25.84
N PHE A 38 6.78 -8.96 24.54
CA PHE A 38 7.07 -7.96 23.51
C PHE A 38 6.15 -6.73 23.63
N LEU A 39 4.86 -6.95 23.84
CA LEU A 39 3.87 -5.87 24.00
C LEU A 39 4.13 -4.99 25.23
N ASN A 40 4.85 -5.51 26.23
CA ASN A 40 5.22 -4.78 27.45
C ASN A 40 6.60 -4.07 27.36
N CYS A 41 7.26 -4.05 26.20
CA CYS A 41 8.52 -3.33 26.01
C CYS A 41 8.31 -1.80 26.00
N PRO A 42 9.10 -1.00 26.74
CA PRO A 42 8.97 0.46 26.74
C PRO A 42 9.37 1.06 25.38
N TYR A 43 8.38 1.62 24.69
CA TYR A 43 8.49 2.21 23.36
C TYR A 43 9.23 3.56 23.36
N LYS A 44 10.08 3.78 22.34
CA LYS A 44 10.65 5.09 22.03
C LYS A 44 10.29 5.47 20.58
N PRO A 45 9.31 6.37 20.36
CA PRO A 45 8.96 6.82 19.02
C PRO A 45 10.09 7.65 18.42
N ASN A 46 10.49 7.34 17.18
CA ASN A 46 11.12 8.32 16.30
C ASN A 46 10.07 8.76 15.27
N LYS A 47 9.48 9.94 15.50
CA LYS A 47 8.21 10.40 14.90
C LYS A 47 8.30 10.89 13.43
N THR A 48 9.36 10.60 12.67
CA THR A 48 9.73 11.44 11.50
C THR A 48 10.00 10.74 10.17
N GLN A 49 9.44 9.55 9.91
CA GLN A 49 9.30 9.04 8.54
C GLN A 49 7.84 8.66 8.27
N GLN A 50 6.97 9.68 8.16
CA GLN A 50 5.61 9.49 7.64
C GLN A 50 5.71 9.35 6.12
N GLU A 51 5.87 8.15 5.59
CA GLU A 51 5.77 7.91 4.15
C GLU A 51 4.30 8.02 3.69
N LEU A 52 4.04 8.74 2.60
CA LEU A 52 2.72 8.84 1.99
C LEU A 52 2.67 8.13 0.63
N ASN A 53 1.87 7.07 0.59
CA ASN A 53 1.72 6.18 -0.54
C ASN A 53 0.38 6.44 -1.27
N ARG A 54 0.43 6.70 -2.58
CA ARG A 54 -0.73 6.98 -3.44
C ARG A 54 -0.92 5.94 -4.53
N PHE A 55 -2.07 5.97 -5.18
CA PHE A 55 -2.46 4.98 -6.18
C PHE A 55 -2.80 5.58 -7.53
N ASN A 56 -2.47 4.84 -8.60
CA ASN A 56 -2.94 5.00 -9.98
C ASN A 56 -2.89 6.43 -10.54
N LEU A 57 -1.77 7.14 -10.36
CA LEU A 57 -1.63 8.53 -10.80
C LEU A 57 -2.86 9.38 -10.42
N ALA A 58 -3.35 9.25 -9.18
CA ALA A 58 -4.48 10.03 -8.69
C ALA A 58 -4.11 11.52 -8.56
N TYR A 59 -5.04 12.42 -8.86
CA TYR A 59 -4.80 13.86 -8.67
C TYR A 59 -4.64 14.19 -7.18
N VAL A 60 -3.87 15.24 -6.89
CA VAL A 60 -3.61 15.70 -5.52
C VAL A 60 -4.21 17.08 -5.32
N ASN A 61 -4.67 17.35 -4.10
CA ASN A 61 -5.17 18.64 -3.65
C ASN A 61 -4.78 18.83 -2.18
N ASP A 62 -4.77 20.07 -1.70
CA ASP A 62 -4.47 20.40 -0.32
C ASP A 62 -5.69 20.31 0.61
N SER A 63 -6.91 20.28 0.06
CA SER A 63 -8.15 20.24 0.83
C SER A 63 -8.45 18.89 1.49
N ASP A 64 -8.29 17.79 0.75
CA ASP A 64 -8.81 16.48 1.15
C ASP A 64 -7.72 15.41 1.20
N VAL A 65 -6.84 15.37 0.19
CA VAL A 65 -5.91 14.26 -0.02
C VAL A 65 -4.46 14.62 0.26
N GLY A 66 -4.17 15.90 0.55
CA GLY A 66 -2.84 16.46 0.76
C GLY A 66 -1.98 16.51 -0.51
N LEU A 67 -0.85 17.24 -0.42
CA LEU A 67 0.10 17.43 -1.53
C LEU A 67 1.31 16.49 -1.47
N LYS A 68 1.68 16.02 -0.28
CA LYS A 68 2.84 15.14 -0.09
C LYS A 68 2.66 13.85 -0.89
N THR A 69 3.73 13.30 -1.46
CA THR A 69 3.75 11.96 -2.08
C THR A 69 5.18 11.43 -2.00
N ASP A 70 5.38 10.25 -1.43
CA ASP A 70 6.70 9.59 -1.39
C ASP A 70 6.76 8.41 -2.37
N LEU A 71 5.63 7.73 -2.56
CA LEU A 71 5.44 6.69 -3.57
C LEU A 71 4.05 6.78 -4.19
N ILE A 72 3.96 6.53 -5.49
CA ILE A 72 2.68 6.44 -6.20
C ILE A 72 2.67 5.26 -7.17
N THR A 73 1.58 4.50 -7.18
CA THR A 73 1.45 3.40 -8.14
C THR A 73 1.00 3.90 -9.52
N ILE A 74 1.42 3.18 -10.56
CA ILE A 74 0.89 3.35 -11.92
C ILE A 74 0.42 1.99 -12.41
N ASN A 75 -0.88 1.89 -12.73
CA ASN A 75 -1.41 0.68 -13.35
C ASN A 75 -1.06 0.67 -14.85
N PRO A 76 -0.47 -0.41 -15.41
CA PRO A 76 -0.21 -0.51 -16.83
C PRO A 76 -1.43 -0.24 -17.73
N SER A 77 -2.64 -0.61 -17.30
CA SER A 77 -3.86 -0.31 -18.08
C SER A 77 -4.14 1.20 -18.19
N GLN A 78 -3.72 1.99 -17.21
CA GLN A 78 -3.81 3.46 -17.25
C GLN A 78 -2.88 4.03 -18.32
N ILE A 79 -1.66 3.50 -18.43
CA ILE A 79 -0.72 3.84 -19.50
C ILE A 79 -1.32 3.54 -20.87
N GLN A 80 -1.90 2.36 -21.04
CA GLN A 80 -2.54 1.97 -22.29
C GLN A 80 -3.74 2.85 -22.66
N ARG A 81 -4.51 3.30 -21.66
CA ARG A 81 -5.72 4.12 -21.87
C ARG A 81 -5.40 5.58 -22.17
N GLU A 82 -4.56 6.19 -21.34
CA GLU A 82 -4.33 7.65 -21.30
C GLU A 82 -3.10 8.08 -22.08
N PHE A 83 -2.10 7.20 -22.22
CA PHE A 83 -0.80 7.53 -22.82
C PHE A 83 -0.50 6.65 -24.04
N LYS A 84 -1.50 6.47 -24.92
CA LYS A 84 -1.44 5.58 -26.11
C LYS A 84 -0.23 5.79 -27.02
N ASN A 85 0.23 7.05 -27.12
CA ASN A 85 1.33 7.45 -27.98
C ASN A 85 2.64 7.68 -27.21
N LEU A 86 2.82 7.06 -26.04
CA LEU A 86 3.96 7.27 -25.13
C LEU A 86 5.33 7.22 -25.84
N GLN A 87 5.50 6.33 -26.82
CA GLN A 87 6.76 6.19 -27.57
C GLN A 87 7.05 7.36 -28.53
N LYS A 88 6.00 8.06 -29.00
CA LYS A 88 6.10 9.18 -29.93
C LYS A 88 6.03 10.54 -29.23
N ASN A 89 5.19 10.64 -28.21
CA ASN A 89 4.99 11.86 -27.42
C ASN A 89 4.94 11.49 -25.93
N PRO A 90 6.07 11.58 -25.21
CA PRO A 90 6.14 11.28 -23.79
C PRO A 90 5.66 12.41 -22.89
N ASP A 91 5.55 13.64 -23.41
CA ASP A 91 5.33 14.86 -22.63
C ASP A 91 4.11 14.79 -21.70
N PRO A 92 2.94 14.25 -22.12
CA PRO A 92 1.79 14.15 -21.23
C PRO A 92 2.07 13.28 -20.00
N LEU A 93 2.84 12.19 -20.13
CA LEU A 93 3.19 11.37 -18.98
C LEU A 93 4.21 12.09 -18.09
N VAL A 94 5.20 12.75 -18.69
CA VAL A 94 6.23 13.52 -17.97
C VAL A 94 5.57 14.63 -17.14
N GLU A 95 4.65 15.38 -17.73
CA GLU A 95 3.86 16.40 -17.04
C GLU A 95 3.02 15.77 -15.93
N ARG A 96 2.33 14.66 -16.21
CA ARG A 96 1.48 13.99 -15.22
C ARG A 96 2.25 13.53 -13.99
N VAL A 97 3.46 13.00 -14.14
CA VAL A 97 4.26 12.51 -13.01
C VAL A 97 5.03 13.63 -12.30
N SER A 98 5.18 14.79 -12.93
CA SER A 98 5.93 15.92 -12.39
C SER A 98 5.32 16.49 -11.12
N VAL A 99 3.99 16.42 -10.97
CA VAL A 99 3.26 16.91 -9.80
C VAL A 99 3.61 16.17 -8.50
N TYR A 100 4.24 14.99 -8.61
CA TYR A 100 4.68 14.19 -7.46
C TYR A 100 6.16 14.41 -7.09
N GLY A 101 6.81 15.43 -7.68
CA GLY A 101 8.21 15.72 -7.42
C GLY A 101 9.12 14.52 -7.75
N ASN A 102 9.85 14.04 -6.74
CA ASN A 102 10.78 12.91 -6.86
C ASN A 102 10.21 11.60 -6.27
N ALA A 103 8.90 11.53 -6.04
CA ALA A 103 8.25 10.33 -5.51
C ALA A 103 8.51 9.09 -6.38
N SER A 104 8.70 7.93 -5.74
CA SER A 104 8.90 6.67 -6.45
C SER A 104 7.65 6.26 -7.22
N LEU A 105 7.81 5.87 -8.49
CA LEU A 105 6.72 5.42 -9.36
C LEU A 105 6.68 3.88 -9.38
N ALA A 106 5.73 3.28 -8.65
CA ALA A 106 5.63 1.84 -8.50
C ALA A 106 4.71 1.20 -9.54
N MET A 107 5.18 0.20 -10.29
CA MET A 107 4.38 -0.52 -11.29
C MET A 107 4.38 -2.03 -11.10
N PRO A 108 3.22 -2.72 -11.27
CA PRO A 108 3.14 -4.17 -11.27
C PRO A 108 3.58 -4.75 -12.64
N ALA A 109 4.82 -4.48 -13.06
CA ALA A 109 5.37 -4.87 -14.37
C ALA A 109 5.29 -6.38 -14.66
N PHE A 110 5.30 -7.20 -13.60
CA PHE A 110 5.34 -8.66 -13.68
C PHE A 110 4.05 -9.33 -13.18
N ALA A 111 2.95 -8.57 -13.04
CA ALA A 111 1.66 -9.16 -12.68
C ALA A 111 1.01 -9.92 -13.84
N TYR A 112 1.11 -9.40 -15.06
CA TYR A 112 0.65 -10.06 -16.29
C TYR A 112 1.63 -9.78 -17.45
N THR A 113 1.60 -10.63 -18.47
CA THR A 113 2.48 -10.53 -19.64
C THR A 113 2.37 -9.17 -20.34
N PHE A 114 1.15 -8.64 -20.50
CA PHE A 114 0.93 -7.32 -21.13
C PHE A 114 1.48 -6.15 -20.30
N CYS A 115 1.63 -6.31 -18.98
CA CYS A 115 2.11 -5.26 -18.09
C CYS A 115 3.59 -4.93 -18.35
N THR A 116 4.40 -5.92 -18.70
CA THR A 116 5.86 -5.77 -18.79
C THR A 116 6.26 -4.75 -19.84
N ALA A 117 5.72 -4.86 -21.07
CA ALA A 117 6.05 -3.95 -22.16
C ALA A 117 5.67 -2.49 -21.84
N LEU A 118 4.51 -2.29 -21.22
CA LEU A 118 4.03 -0.95 -20.82
C LEU A 118 4.90 -0.36 -19.70
N SER A 119 5.20 -1.14 -18.65
CA SER A 119 6.04 -0.68 -17.54
C SER A 119 7.48 -0.39 -17.96
N VAL A 120 8.07 -1.22 -18.82
CA VAL A 120 9.41 -0.96 -19.38
C VAL A 120 9.40 0.28 -20.27
N SER A 121 8.33 0.51 -21.02
CA SER A 121 8.17 1.73 -21.83
C SER A 121 8.17 2.99 -20.97
N VAL A 122 7.43 2.98 -19.85
CA VAL A 122 7.42 4.07 -18.87
C VAL A 122 8.82 4.33 -18.31
N LEU A 123 9.53 3.29 -17.87
CA LEU A 123 10.90 3.41 -17.37
C LEU A 123 11.84 4.05 -18.41
N LYS A 124 11.80 3.56 -19.66
CA LYS A 124 12.66 4.05 -20.74
C LYS A 124 12.42 5.52 -21.07
N VAL A 125 11.16 5.96 -21.01
CA VAL A 125 10.78 7.35 -21.29
C VAL A 125 11.14 8.28 -20.13
N LEU A 126 10.89 7.86 -18.89
CA LEU A 126 11.07 8.73 -17.73
C LEU A 126 12.52 8.79 -17.24
N HIS A 127 13.28 7.69 -17.33
CA HIS A 127 14.64 7.64 -16.80
C HIS A 127 15.58 8.74 -17.36
N PRO A 128 15.60 9.04 -18.67
CA PRO A 128 16.44 10.12 -19.20
C PRO A 128 15.98 11.53 -18.82
N VAL A 129 14.68 11.74 -18.57
CA VAL A 129 14.09 13.08 -18.37
C VAL A 129 13.92 13.42 -16.88
N ARG A 130 13.67 12.42 -16.04
CA ARG A 130 13.43 12.55 -14.59
C ARG A 130 14.25 11.50 -13.80
N PRO A 131 15.60 11.52 -13.87
CA PRO A 131 16.44 10.49 -13.25
C PRO A 131 16.34 10.43 -11.71
N GLN A 132 15.88 11.52 -11.07
CA GLN A 132 15.67 11.58 -9.62
C GLN A 132 14.31 11.03 -9.16
N GLN A 133 13.43 10.64 -10.10
CA GLN A 133 12.12 10.06 -9.82
C GLN A 133 12.14 8.57 -10.24
N PRO A 134 12.48 7.65 -9.33
CA PRO A 134 12.73 6.26 -9.71
C PRO A 134 11.44 5.55 -10.11
N VAL A 135 11.50 4.77 -11.20
CA VAL A 135 10.44 3.82 -11.57
C VAL A 135 10.83 2.45 -11.01
N VAL A 136 10.02 1.93 -10.09
CA VAL A 136 10.26 0.66 -9.39
C VAL A 136 9.18 -0.35 -9.72
N PHE A 137 9.55 -1.64 -9.72
CA PHE A 137 8.63 -2.72 -10.06
C PHE A 137 8.39 -3.64 -8.86
N PHE A 138 7.12 -4.02 -8.67
CA PHE A 138 6.78 -5.01 -7.65
C PHE A 138 7.44 -6.35 -7.97
N SER A 139 8.06 -6.97 -6.95
CA SER A 139 8.68 -8.27 -7.10
C SER A 139 7.63 -9.33 -7.48
N PRO A 140 7.85 -10.12 -8.56
CA PRO A 140 6.92 -11.18 -8.95
C PRO A 140 6.81 -12.28 -7.89
N THR A 141 7.88 -12.53 -7.14
CA THR A 141 7.87 -13.47 -6.01
C THR A 141 6.99 -12.94 -4.89
N TYR A 142 7.14 -11.66 -4.55
CA TYR A 142 6.31 -11.02 -3.53
C TYR A 142 4.82 -11.07 -3.89
N LEU A 143 4.47 -10.64 -5.12
CA LEU A 143 3.07 -10.65 -5.59
C LEU A 143 2.46 -12.06 -5.51
N ARG A 144 3.22 -13.10 -5.86
CA ARG A 144 2.76 -14.49 -5.80
C ARG A 144 2.60 -14.99 -4.36
N THR A 145 3.55 -14.66 -3.49
CA THR A 145 3.50 -15.03 -2.07
C THR A 145 2.32 -14.37 -1.38
N LEU A 146 2.11 -13.08 -1.63
CA LEU A 146 1.01 -12.30 -1.08
C LEU A 146 -0.35 -12.84 -1.54
N ASP A 147 -0.50 -13.12 -2.84
CA ASP A 147 -1.71 -13.74 -3.41
C ASP A 147 -2.03 -15.08 -2.73
N ARG A 148 -1.04 -15.97 -2.60
CA ARG A 148 -1.21 -17.27 -1.91
C ARG A 148 -1.59 -17.10 -0.44
N PHE A 149 -0.94 -16.18 0.27
CA PHE A 149 -1.19 -15.91 1.69
C PHE A 149 -2.65 -15.52 1.94
N TRP A 150 -3.19 -14.62 1.10
CA TRP A 150 -4.56 -14.13 1.23
C TRP A 150 -5.60 -15.12 0.68
N LYS A 151 -5.27 -15.90 -0.35
CA LYS A 151 -6.09 -17.04 -0.80
C LYS A 151 -6.26 -18.10 0.27
N GLY A 152 -5.18 -18.42 1.00
CA GLY A 152 -5.25 -19.29 2.18
C GLY A 152 -6.15 -18.75 3.30
N ARG A 153 -6.46 -17.44 3.28
CA ARG A 153 -7.33 -16.74 4.22
C ARG A 153 -8.68 -16.34 3.61
N GLY A 154 -9.07 -16.96 2.50
CA GLY A 154 -10.40 -16.85 1.93
C GLY A 154 -10.65 -15.67 0.99
N LEU A 155 -9.63 -14.89 0.62
CA LEU A 155 -9.71 -13.95 -0.50
C LEU A 155 -9.44 -14.71 -1.81
N LYS A 156 -10.50 -14.96 -2.60
CA LYS A 156 -10.48 -15.89 -3.77
C LYS A 156 -10.66 -15.18 -5.11
N GLU A 157 -10.47 -13.87 -5.16
CA GLU A 157 -10.48 -13.08 -6.38
C GLU A 157 -9.34 -13.46 -7.33
N VAL A 158 -9.45 -13.00 -8.57
CA VAL A 158 -8.42 -13.22 -9.60
C VAL A 158 -7.10 -12.58 -9.19
N ARG A 159 -7.17 -11.35 -8.66
CA ARG A 159 -6.01 -10.58 -8.18
C ARG A 159 -6.44 -9.67 -7.03
N LEU A 160 -5.57 -9.46 -6.06
CA LEU A 160 -5.72 -8.40 -5.06
C LEU A 160 -5.69 -7.00 -5.71
N SER A 161 -6.44 -6.04 -5.17
CA SER A 161 -6.35 -4.64 -5.63
C SER A 161 -4.97 -4.03 -5.39
N SER A 162 -4.60 -3.01 -6.17
CA SER A 162 -3.35 -2.26 -5.94
C SER A 162 -3.31 -1.67 -4.53
N GLY A 163 -4.46 -1.19 -4.03
CA GLY A 163 -4.65 -0.70 -2.66
C GLY A 163 -4.25 -1.75 -1.64
N PHE A 164 -4.85 -2.93 -1.73
CA PHE A 164 -4.63 -4.00 -0.77
C PHE A 164 -3.21 -4.57 -0.83
N ILE A 165 -2.59 -4.63 -2.02
CA ILE A 165 -1.18 -5.01 -2.17
C ILE A 165 -0.28 -4.03 -1.41
N LEU A 166 -0.42 -2.72 -1.64
CA LEU A 166 0.46 -1.73 -1.02
C LEU A 166 0.22 -1.58 0.48
N ILE A 167 -1.03 -1.71 0.95
CA ILE A 167 -1.34 -1.74 2.38
C ILE A 167 -0.69 -2.96 3.03
N SER A 168 -0.72 -4.13 2.39
CA SER A 168 -0.03 -5.32 2.89
C SER A 168 1.49 -5.09 2.97
N THR A 169 2.08 -4.48 1.95
CA THR A 169 3.51 -4.11 1.96
C THR A 169 3.81 -3.12 3.09
N ALA A 170 2.97 -2.10 3.30
CA ALA A 170 3.15 -1.13 4.38
C ALA A 170 3.07 -1.80 5.76
N LEU A 171 2.17 -2.78 5.96
CA LEU A 171 2.10 -3.55 7.20
C LEU A 171 3.38 -4.37 7.49
N GLU A 172 4.13 -4.74 6.45
CA GLU A 172 5.40 -5.47 6.59
C GLU A 172 6.60 -4.54 6.85
N LEU A 173 6.50 -3.25 6.47
CA LEU A 173 7.61 -2.30 6.47
C LEU A 173 7.47 -1.16 7.49
N CYS A 174 6.25 -0.81 7.87
CA CYS A 174 5.93 0.37 8.66
C CYS A 174 5.38 -0.01 10.03
N GLU A 175 5.73 0.77 11.06
CA GLU A 175 5.25 0.55 12.42
C GLU A 175 3.78 0.98 12.61
N ASN A 176 3.39 2.10 12.00
CA ASN A 176 2.03 2.63 12.08
C ASN A 176 1.49 2.84 10.67
N VAL A 177 0.43 2.10 10.32
CA VAL A 177 -0.20 2.19 8.99
C VAL A 177 -1.55 2.86 9.13
N HIS A 178 -1.70 4.01 8.47
CA HIS A 178 -2.97 4.73 8.35
C HIS A 178 -3.47 4.64 6.92
N VAL A 179 -4.71 4.20 6.75
CA VAL A 179 -5.32 3.96 5.46
C VAL A 179 -6.49 4.92 5.28
N TYR A 180 -6.45 5.68 4.18
CA TYR A 180 -7.47 6.64 3.78
C TYR A 180 -8.04 6.23 2.42
N GLY A 181 -9.30 6.58 2.16
CA GLY A 181 -9.91 6.40 0.83
C GLY A 181 -10.16 4.95 0.39
N PHE A 182 -9.99 3.96 1.27
CA PHE A 182 -10.37 2.57 0.98
C PHE A 182 -11.86 2.35 1.32
N TRP A 183 -12.74 2.76 0.41
CA TRP A 183 -14.20 2.61 0.53
C TRP A 183 -14.78 2.05 -0.77
N PRO A 184 -15.05 0.74 -0.86
CA PRO A 184 -15.45 0.09 -2.11
C PRO A 184 -16.97 0.10 -2.36
N PHE A 185 -17.71 1.05 -1.77
CA PHE A 185 -19.16 1.13 -1.83
C PHE A 185 -19.61 2.44 -2.47
N SER A 186 -20.79 2.42 -3.10
CA SER A 186 -21.36 3.57 -3.83
C SER A 186 -22.02 4.61 -2.92
N ASN A 187 -22.19 4.31 -1.64
CA ASN A 187 -22.86 5.16 -0.67
C ASN A 187 -21.99 5.27 0.58
N ASP A 188 -22.03 6.39 1.29
CA ASP A 188 -21.39 6.56 2.59
C ASP A 188 -22.18 5.89 3.73
N LEU A 189 -21.73 6.10 4.98
CA LEU A 189 -22.42 5.56 6.17
C LEU A 189 -23.78 6.22 6.47
N GLN A 190 -24.08 7.35 5.83
CA GLN A 190 -25.34 8.08 5.92
C GLN A 190 -26.24 7.82 4.69
N ASP A 191 -25.86 6.86 3.84
CA ASP A 191 -26.55 6.48 2.61
C ASP A 191 -26.51 7.54 1.48
N ASN A 192 -25.63 8.54 1.58
CA ASN A 192 -25.45 9.50 0.49
C ASN A 192 -24.60 8.86 -0.62
N PRO A 193 -24.93 9.08 -1.91
CA PRO A 193 -24.09 8.62 -3.02
C PRO A 193 -22.68 9.21 -2.99
N VAL A 194 -21.68 8.36 -3.18
CA VAL A 194 -20.25 8.72 -3.23
C VAL A 194 -19.66 8.26 -4.57
N PRO A 195 -18.92 9.11 -5.28
CA PRO A 195 -18.23 8.71 -6.51
C PRO A 195 -17.15 7.66 -6.21
N TYR A 196 -16.91 6.78 -7.18
CA TYR A 196 -15.93 5.70 -7.02
C TYR A 196 -14.49 6.20 -6.84
N HIS A 197 -14.13 7.28 -7.53
CA HIS A 197 -12.89 8.01 -7.32
C HIS A 197 -13.19 9.45 -6.93
N TYR A 198 -12.34 10.03 -6.08
CA TYR A 198 -12.45 11.44 -5.69
C TYR A 198 -12.03 12.42 -6.81
N TYR A 199 -11.46 11.91 -7.91
CA TYR A 199 -10.79 12.73 -8.93
C TYR A 199 -11.27 12.47 -10.37
N ASP A 200 -12.17 11.51 -10.59
CA ASP A 200 -12.74 11.22 -11.92
C ASP A 200 -14.15 10.62 -11.80
N GLN A 201 -14.77 10.37 -12.95
CA GLN A 201 -16.12 9.79 -13.07
C GLN A 201 -16.11 8.32 -13.52
N LEU A 202 -15.00 7.60 -13.32
CA LEU A 202 -14.89 6.20 -13.71
C LEU A 202 -15.69 5.30 -12.76
N SER A 203 -16.09 4.14 -13.26
CA SER A 203 -16.78 3.11 -12.49
C SER A 203 -15.86 1.96 -12.10
N PRO A 204 -16.14 1.27 -10.97
CA PRO A 204 -15.36 0.10 -10.55
C PRO A 204 -15.37 -1.02 -11.59
N HIS A 205 -14.24 -1.71 -11.71
CA HIS A 205 -14.12 -2.96 -12.46
C HIS A 205 -14.22 -4.16 -11.51
N HIS A 206 -15.44 -4.69 -11.37
CA HIS A 206 -15.75 -5.75 -10.40
C HIS A 206 -15.21 -7.15 -10.75
N TYR A 207 -14.69 -7.36 -11.96
CA TYR A 207 -14.30 -8.70 -12.41
C TYR A 207 -12.96 -9.18 -11.82
N MET A 208 -12.01 -8.26 -11.60
CA MET A 208 -10.64 -8.63 -11.23
C MET A 208 -10.43 -8.75 -9.72
N HIS A 209 -11.16 -7.94 -8.95
CA HIS A 209 -10.92 -7.66 -7.54
C HIS A 209 -12.18 -7.88 -6.72
N ALA A 210 -12.03 -8.40 -5.50
CA ALA A 210 -13.12 -8.47 -4.53
C ALA A 210 -12.96 -7.38 -3.46
N MET A 211 -12.93 -6.10 -3.88
CA MET A 211 -12.65 -4.98 -2.97
C MET A 211 -13.55 -4.92 -1.73
N PRO A 212 -14.85 -5.25 -1.77
CA PRO A 212 -15.66 -5.36 -0.55
C PRO A 212 -15.13 -6.42 0.44
N LYS A 213 -14.63 -7.56 -0.04
CA LYS A 213 -14.01 -8.58 0.82
C LYS A 213 -12.65 -8.12 1.35
N GLU A 214 -11.86 -7.45 0.52
CA GLU A 214 -10.61 -6.82 0.93
C GLU A 214 -10.85 -5.78 2.05
N PHE A 215 -11.86 -4.93 1.90
CA PHE A 215 -12.26 -3.96 2.93
C PHE A 215 -12.61 -4.64 4.25
N VAL A 216 -13.38 -5.74 4.21
CA VAL A 216 -13.68 -6.52 5.43
C VAL A 216 -12.40 -7.04 6.09
N ARG A 217 -11.38 -7.43 5.33
CA ARG A 217 -10.07 -7.82 5.90
C ARG A 217 -9.34 -6.63 6.51
N LEU A 218 -9.34 -5.48 5.86
CA LEU A 218 -8.75 -4.26 6.41
C LEU A 218 -9.47 -3.83 7.69
N LEU A 219 -10.80 -3.96 7.74
CA LEU A 219 -11.60 -3.65 8.94
C LEU A 219 -11.29 -4.60 10.10
N GLN A 220 -11.07 -5.89 9.81
CA GLN A 220 -10.61 -6.86 10.81
C GLN A 220 -9.19 -6.57 11.31
N LEU A 221 -8.31 -6.04 10.46
CA LEU A 221 -6.97 -5.60 10.88
C LEU A 221 -7.06 -4.32 11.73
N HIS A 222 -7.96 -3.41 11.34
CA HIS A 222 -8.24 -2.20 12.10
C HIS A 222 -8.75 -2.50 13.52
N SER A 223 -9.74 -3.38 13.66
CA SER A 223 -10.28 -3.75 14.97
C SER A 223 -9.27 -4.46 15.88
N LYS A 224 -8.20 -5.02 15.30
CA LYS A 224 -7.09 -5.64 16.02
C LYS A 224 -5.92 -4.69 16.30
N GLY A 225 -6.04 -3.42 15.90
CA GLY A 225 -4.98 -2.42 16.06
C GLY A 225 -3.78 -2.59 15.13
N ALA A 226 -3.86 -3.44 14.10
CA ALA A 226 -2.77 -3.66 13.15
C ALA A 226 -2.62 -2.51 12.14
N LEU A 227 -3.69 -1.77 11.90
CA LEU A 227 -3.71 -0.53 11.11
C LEU A 227 -4.84 0.38 11.56
N THR A 228 -4.86 1.62 11.10
CA THR A 228 -5.99 2.53 11.30
C THR A 228 -6.69 2.80 9.99
N LEU A 229 -7.97 2.43 9.87
CA LEU A 229 -8.82 2.85 8.76
C LEU A 229 -9.50 4.16 9.11
N HIS A 230 -9.28 5.19 8.28
CA HIS A 230 -9.96 6.47 8.40
C HIS A 230 -11.18 6.48 7.47
N LEU A 231 -12.37 6.42 8.07
CA LEU A 231 -13.67 6.36 7.35
C LEU A 231 -14.54 7.59 7.61
N GLN A 232 -14.03 8.58 8.34
CA GLN A 232 -14.73 9.80 8.73
C GLN A 232 -13.90 11.02 8.34
N PRO A 233 -14.51 12.22 8.25
CA PRO A 233 -13.77 13.46 8.05
C PRO A 233 -12.65 13.61 9.08
N CYS A 234 -11.48 14.09 8.63
CA CYS A 234 -10.39 14.38 9.55
C CYS A 234 -10.71 15.62 10.37
N SER A 235 -10.39 15.60 11.67
CA SER A 235 -10.47 16.79 12.52
C SER A 235 -9.36 17.77 12.15
N SER A 236 -9.66 19.06 12.12
CA SER A 236 -8.71 20.14 11.84
C SER A 236 -7.59 20.27 12.89
N ASP A 237 -7.72 19.61 14.04
CA ASP A 237 -6.87 19.84 15.22
C ASP A 237 -5.69 18.87 15.35
N ASN A 238 -5.43 17.99 14.36
CA ASN A 238 -4.43 16.92 14.45
C ASN A 238 -3.35 16.90 13.35
N PHE A 239 -3.07 18.05 12.74
CA PHE A 239 -1.95 18.20 11.80
C PHE A 239 -0.92 19.23 12.28
#